data_AF-A0A7C6DKS6-F1
#
_entry.id   AF-A0A7C6DKS6-F1
#
_cell.length_a   1.000
_cell.length_b   1.000
_cell.length_c   1.000
_cell.angle_alpha   90.00
_cell.angle_beta   90.00
_cell.angle_gamma   90.00
#
_symmetry.space_group_name_H-M   'P 1'
#
loop_
_entity.id
_entity.type
_entity.pdbx_description
1 polymer ?
#
loop_
_entity_poly.entity_id
_entity_poly.type
_entity_poly.pdbx_seq_one_letter_code
_entity_poly.pdbx_strand_id
1 'polypeptide(L)'
;MARVHPQHAPRPPGADNWERRTQLPVAWIVLHCRANCLALGWGCLPLLPLRVFFQPQKQSTRSTTLATIRPFCGIHYALRPDLELSRLIAPPYDVLDEAGKAALQARHPNNIVTIDLPHVPPKSVGPDEAYAKASTTLQAWLSAGVLVRDARPAIYPYTQSYQHNGKTFHRRGFICTVKLEPLGAGHIVPHEKTYPGAIEDRLKLMRATRVQLSPVFGLFNDDRGQVTKLLYSQLGRPMLDGTLDGVRNQLWSVTDAQIHNEVIRMMGTKHIYIADGHHRYTTALEYQRELEQQHAGPLPPNHPANYCMFVLVNMNDDGLLILPTHRLIGGLDTFDIDAFKAQIEPHFDVTQATMTPPQLAESIAADAPHTFGLYDGRTRTCYRLRLKNPDILAGLEPQRSQAWRRLDVAILQRYLLDEIFQPKFASGRELVKGYTADASQIAALVDGRMYQIALLLRPTPLHALEELARHGELMPQKSTFFYPKLATGLIINPLT
;
A
#
# COMPACT_ATOMS: atom_id res chain seq x y z
N MET A 1 -49.60 -70.66 -2.67
CA MET A 1 -49.20 -69.69 -3.72
C MET A 1 -47.84 -69.14 -3.31
N ALA A 2 -46.76 -69.91 -3.44
CA ALA A 2 -45.84 -70.01 -4.58
C ALA A 2 -45.13 -68.68 -4.92
N ARG A 3 -43.80 -68.56 -5.02
CA ARG A 3 -42.63 -69.42 -4.75
C ARG A 3 -41.37 -68.52 -4.88
N VAL A 4 -40.43 -68.61 -3.92
CA VAL A 4 -38.98 -68.89 -4.13
C VAL A 4 -38.02 -67.80 -4.72
N HIS A 5 -37.12 -67.28 -3.86
CA HIS A 5 -35.70 -66.90 -4.12
C HIS A 5 -34.87 -68.12 -4.63
N PRO A 6 -33.68 -68.05 -5.31
CA PRO A 6 -32.47 -67.39 -4.75
C PRO A 6 -31.23 -67.12 -5.68
N GLN A 7 -30.16 -66.55 -5.07
CA GLN A 7 -28.69 -66.87 -5.17
C GLN A 7 -27.87 -66.71 -6.48
N HIS A 8 -26.73 -65.98 -6.41
CA HIS A 8 -25.34 -66.51 -6.25
C HIS A 8 -24.21 -65.47 -6.53
N ALA A 9 -23.11 -65.55 -5.75
CA ALA A 9 -21.76 -64.98 -5.99
C ALA A 9 -20.85 -66.09 -6.64
N PRO A 10 -19.49 -66.06 -6.79
CA PRO A 10 -18.42 -65.03 -6.92
C PRO A 10 -17.28 -65.31 -8.01
N ARG A 11 -16.39 -64.32 -8.30
CA ARG A 11 -14.94 -64.35 -8.76
C ARG A 11 -14.51 -64.99 -10.15
N PRO A 12 -13.20 -64.98 -10.59
CA PRO A 12 -12.48 -64.14 -11.61
C PRO A 12 -11.89 -65.02 -12.78
N PRO A 13 -10.66 -64.86 -13.35
CA PRO A 13 -9.90 -63.75 -13.98
C PRO A 13 -9.71 -63.95 -15.52
N GLY A 14 -9.09 -62.99 -16.22
CA GLY A 14 -8.66 -63.18 -17.62
C GLY A 14 -7.69 -62.09 -18.08
N ALA A 15 -6.42 -62.46 -18.18
CA ALA A 15 -5.32 -61.62 -18.65
C ALA A 15 -5.32 -61.50 -20.18
N ASP A 16 -4.80 -60.38 -20.70
CA ASP A 16 -3.80 -60.48 -21.76
C ASP A 16 -2.89 -59.24 -21.78
N ASN A 17 -1.58 -59.54 -21.81
CA ASN A 17 -0.45 -58.62 -21.86
C ASN A 17 -0.29 -58.03 -23.26
N TRP A 18 0.08 -56.75 -23.36
CA TRP A 18 1.27 -56.40 -24.15
C TRP A 18 1.95 -55.13 -23.63
N GLU A 19 3.26 -55.23 -23.56
CA GLU A 19 4.22 -54.28 -23.02
C GLU A 19 4.65 -53.20 -24.05
N ARG A 20 5.18 -52.11 -23.46
CA ARG A 20 6.28 -51.22 -23.92
C ARG A 20 5.97 -49.94 -24.73
N ARG A 21 6.22 -48.83 -24.01
CA ARG A 21 7.12 -47.70 -24.31
C ARG A 21 7.23 -47.24 -25.78
N THR A 22 6.99 -45.95 -26.03
CA THR A 22 8.02 -44.93 -26.34
C THR A 22 7.41 -43.55 -26.61
N GLN A 23 8.27 -42.53 -26.53
CA GLN A 23 8.06 -41.09 -26.54
C GLN A 23 7.71 -40.48 -27.92
N LEU A 24 7.02 -39.32 -27.88
CA LEU A 24 7.01 -38.20 -28.87
C LEU A 24 6.40 -38.51 -30.27
N PRO A 25 6.04 -37.51 -31.13
CA PRO A 25 6.39 -36.08 -31.10
C PRO A 25 5.26 -35.06 -31.44
N VAL A 26 5.66 -33.79 -31.29
CA VAL A 26 5.02 -32.54 -31.71
C VAL A 26 4.94 -32.48 -33.25
N ALA A 27 3.76 -32.16 -33.80
CA ALA A 27 3.54 -31.96 -35.23
C ALA A 27 3.38 -30.48 -35.59
N TRP A 28 4.10 -30.08 -36.64
CA TRP A 28 4.08 -28.78 -37.29
C TRP A 28 2.82 -28.62 -38.18
N ILE A 29 2.20 -27.45 -38.14
CA ILE A 29 1.12 -27.05 -39.06
C ILE A 29 1.76 -26.37 -40.28
N VAL A 30 1.49 -26.93 -41.47
CA VAL A 30 1.80 -26.32 -42.77
C VAL A 30 0.49 -25.91 -43.43
N LEU A 31 0.29 -24.60 -43.61
CA LEU A 31 -0.80 -24.04 -44.41
C LEU A 31 -0.40 -24.04 -45.89
N HIS A 32 -1.16 -24.72 -46.74
CA HIS A 32 -1.05 -24.64 -48.20
C HIS A 32 -1.96 -23.52 -48.72
N CYS A 33 -1.37 -22.51 -49.37
CA CYS A 33 -2.09 -21.51 -50.15
C CYS A 33 -2.01 -21.91 -51.64
N ARG A 34 -3.15 -22.20 -52.28
CA ARG A 34 -3.25 -22.43 -53.73
C ARG A 34 -3.41 -21.09 -54.43
N ALA A 35 -2.50 -20.78 -55.36
CA ALA A 35 -2.69 -19.71 -56.35
C ALA A 35 -2.49 -20.30 -57.76
N ASN A 36 -3.53 -20.17 -58.59
CA ASN A 36 -3.47 -20.39 -60.03
C ASN A 36 -2.75 -19.22 -60.69
N CYS A 37 -1.77 -19.47 -61.56
CA CYS A 37 -1.43 -18.58 -62.66
C CYS A 37 -0.82 -19.36 -63.82
N LEU A 38 -1.27 -18.98 -65.02
CA LEU A 38 -0.96 -19.54 -66.33
C LEU A 38 0.45 -19.19 -66.83
N ALA A 39 0.85 -19.93 -67.86
CA ALA A 39 2.17 -20.11 -68.46
C ALA A 39 2.80 -18.90 -69.19
N LEU A 40 4.09 -19.12 -69.55
CA LEU A 40 5.06 -18.42 -70.43
C LEU A 40 6.18 -17.77 -69.58
N GLY A 41 7.48 -17.99 -69.73
CA GLY A 41 8.34 -18.71 -70.67
C GLY A 41 9.79 -18.23 -70.42
N TRP A 42 10.77 -19.15 -70.62
CA TRP A 42 12.20 -18.91 -70.90
C TRP A 42 13.19 -18.58 -69.75
N GLY A 43 14.25 -19.39 -69.64
CA GLY A 43 15.58 -18.97 -69.19
C GLY A 43 16.23 -19.77 -68.05
N CYS A 44 17.06 -20.78 -68.36
CA CYS A 44 17.98 -21.45 -67.43
C CYS A 44 19.29 -20.65 -67.23
N LEU A 45 19.80 -20.57 -65.99
CA LEU A 45 21.24 -20.52 -65.64
C LEU A 45 21.48 -20.96 -64.17
N PRO A 46 22.67 -21.50 -63.82
CA PRO A 46 22.84 -22.47 -62.74
C PRO A 46 23.28 -21.89 -61.37
N LEU A 47 23.10 -22.74 -60.35
CA LEU A 47 23.36 -22.53 -58.93
C LEU A 47 24.85 -22.31 -58.58
N LEU A 48 25.12 -21.32 -57.72
CA LEU A 48 26.35 -21.17 -56.92
C LEU A 48 25.97 -21.20 -55.43
N PRO A 49 26.71 -21.89 -54.54
CA PRO A 49 26.34 -21.99 -53.14
C PRO A 49 26.85 -20.76 -52.37
N LEU A 50 25.94 -19.91 -51.86
CA LEU A 50 26.27 -18.92 -50.85
C LEU A 50 26.40 -19.62 -49.48
N ARG A 51 27.62 -19.70 -48.95
CA ARG A 51 27.85 -19.97 -47.52
C ARG A 51 27.48 -18.72 -46.72
N VAL A 52 26.34 -18.75 -46.04
CA VAL A 52 25.97 -17.74 -45.05
C VAL A 52 26.69 -18.05 -43.74
N PHE A 53 27.68 -17.21 -43.39
CA PHE A 53 28.23 -17.17 -42.04
C PHE A 53 27.19 -16.55 -41.10
N PHE A 54 26.58 -17.36 -40.23
CA PHE A 54 25.82 -16.85 -39.09
C PHE A 54 26.81 -16.30 -38.06
N GLN A 55 26.95 -14.98 -37.97
CA GLN A 55 27.45 -14.36 -36.75
C GLN A 55 26.36 -14.49 -35.68
N PRO A 56 26.66 -15.02 -34.49
CA PRO A 56 25.70 -15.01 -33.40
C PRO A 56 25.48 -13.55 -32.98
N GLN A 57 24.26 -13.05 -33.20
CA GLN A 57 23.83 -11.79 -32.59
C GLN A 57 24.05 -11.91 -31.08
N LYS A 58 24.87 -11.00 -30.53
CA LYS A 58 24.91 -10.77 -29.09
C LYS A 58 23.48 -10.55 -28.61
N GLN A 59 22.95 -11.52 -27.87
CA GLN A 59 21.75 -11.32 -27.08
C GLN A 59 22.02 -10.13 -26.16
N SER A 60 21.37 -9.00 -26.46
CA SER A 60 21.29 -7.89 -25.54
C SER A 60 20.63 -8.44 -24.27
N THR A 61 21.42 -8.60 -23.22
CA THR A 61 20.91 -8.79 -21.87
C THR A 61 20.06 -7.57 -21.56
N ARG A 62 18.74 -7.68 -21.69
CA ARG A 62 17.82 -6.69 -21.12
C ARG A 62 18.17 -6.59 -19.65
N SER A 63 18.79 -5.47 -19.28
CA SER A 63 18.99 -5.12 -17.87
C SER A 63 17.59 -5.05 -17.26
N THR A 64 17.24 -6.05 -16.44
CA THR A 64 15.98 -6.10 -15.69
C THR A 64 16.08 -5.13 -14.52
N THR A 65 16.10 -3.84 -14.82
CA THR A 65 15.94 -2.80 -13.81
C THR A 65 14.50 -2.88 -13.31
N LEU A 66 14.32 -3.27 -12.04
CA LEU A 66 13.03 -3.35 -11.37
C LEU A 66 12.50 -1.92 -11.11
N ALA A 67 12.85 -1.31 -9.97
CA ALA A 67 12.43 0.04 -9.65
C ALA A 67 13.38 1.11 -10.21
N THR A 68 12.86 2.04 -11.02
CA THR A 68 13.62 3.22 -11.47
C THR A 68 13.30 4.42 -10.58
N ILE A 69 14.30 4.94 -9.86
CA ILE A 69 14.17 6.16 -9.06
C ILE A 69 15.01 7.31 -9.64
N ARG A 70 14.66 8.56 -9.31
CA ARG A 70 15.40 9.76 -9.73
C ARG A 70 15.45 10.83 -8.64
N PRO A 71 16.59 11.56 -8.54
CA PRO A 71 16.61 12.83 -7.83
C PRO A 71 15.76 13.86 -8.58
N PHE A 72 15.30 14.90 -7.88
CA PHE A 72 14.47 15.96 -8.46
C PHE A 72 14.76 17.30 -7.79
N CYS A 73 14.40 18.40 -8.47
CA CYS A 73 14.49 19.75 -7.89
C CYS A 73 13.22 20.03 -7.09
N GLY A 74 13.25 19.67 -5.81
CA GLY A 74 12.11 19.82 -4.90
C GLY A 74 11.83 21.27 -4.54
N ILE A 75 10.58 21.53 -4.17
CA ILE A 75 10.10 22.80 -3.62
C ILE A 75 9.93 22.63 -2.10
N HIS A 76 10.53 23.51 -1.32
CA HIS A 76 10.44 23.49 0.14
C HIS A 76 10.34 24.91 0.72
N TYR A 77 10.05 25.02 2.02
CA TYR A 77 10.07 26.32 2.70
C TYR A 77 11.48 26.94 2.67
N ALA A 78 11.54 28.25 2.40
CA ALA A 78 12.79 28.99 2.37
C ALA A 78 13.53 28.90 3.71
N LEU A 79 14.83 28.62 3.65
CA LEU A 79 15.68 28.50 4.84
C LEU A 79 15.90 29.88 5.44
N ARG A 80 15.11 30.20 6.47
CA ARG A 80 15.20 31.47 7.20
C ARG A 80 15.48 31.19 8.67
N PRO A 81 16.30 31.99 9.36
CA PRO A 81 16.60 31.77 10.78
C PRO A 81 15.37 31.77 11.70
N ASP A 82 14.31 32.48 11.30
CA ASP A 82 13.03 32.60 12.01
C ASP A 82 11.99 31.56 11.55
N LEU A 83 12.34 30.65 10.64
CA LEU A 83 11.42 29.64 10.14
C LEU A 83 11.13 28.57 11.21
N GLU A 84 9.96 28.67 11.84
CA GLU A 84 9.47 27.62 12.72
C GLU A 84 8.71 26.55 11.92
N LEU A 85 9.45 25.60 11.31
CA LEU A 85 8.88 24.57 10.43
C LEU A 85 7.75 23.77 11.08
N SER A 86 7.80 23.54 12.39
CA SER A 86 6.77 22.86 13.19
C SER A 86 5.36 23.44 13.00
N ARG A 87 5.25 24.75 12.68
CA ARG A 87 3.96 25.44 12.47
C ARG A 87 3.51 25.42 11.01
N LEU A 88 4.38 24.99 10.11
CA LEU A 88 4.17 25.03 8.65
C LEU A 88 3.80 23.67 8.08
N ILE A 89 4.27 22.59 8.68
CA ILE A 89 3.95 21.22 8.27
C ILE A 89 2.60 20.75 8.80
N ALA A 90 2.09 19.68 8.22
CA ALA A 90 0.81 19.06 8.57
C ALA A 90 0.91 17.53 8.51
N PRO A 91 0.02 16.79 9.19
CA PRO A 91 -0.15 15.36 8.93
C PRO A 91 -0.76 15.16 7.53
N PRO A 92 -0.84 13.91 7.02
CA PRO A 92 -1.48 13.66 5.74
C PRO A 92 -2.92 14.18 5.71
N TYR A 93 -3.35 14.71 4.56
CA TYR A 93 -4.68 15.27 4.37
C TYR A 93 -5.82 14.32 4.79
N ASP A 94 -5.59 13.01 4.71
CA ASP A 94 -6.62 12.01 4.92
C ASP A 94 -6.82 11.54 6.37
N VAL A 95 -6.08 12.13 7.32
CA VAL A 95 -6.30 11.92 8.76
C VAL A 95 -6.88 13.14 9.45
N LEU A 96 -7.15 14.22 8.70
CA LEU A 96 -7.67 15.48 9.23
C LEU A 96 -9.18 15.59 9.03
N ASP A 97 -9.87 16.10 10.04
CA ASP A 97 -11.23 16.60 9.92
C ASP A 97 -11.23 18.14 9.75
N GLU A 98 -12.42 18.74 9.72
CA GLU A 98 -12.59 20.19 9.58
C GLU A 98 -11.95 20.96 10.75
N ALA A 99 -12.13 20.48 11.99
CA ALA A 99 -11.56 21.09 13.17
C ALA A 99 -10.02 21.03 13.16
N GLY A 100 -9.44 19.89 12.80
CA GLY A 100 -8.01 19.68 12.65
C GLY A 100 -7.40 20.57 11.57
N LYS A 101 -8.07 20.72 10.41
CA LYS A 101 -7.66 21.67 9.37
C LYS A 101 -7.67 23.11 9.90
N ALA A 102 -8.76 23.55 10.51
CA ALA A 102 -8.88 24.91 11.03
C ALA A 102 -7.82 25.22 12.11
N ALA A 103 -7.55 24.26 13.01
CA ALA A 103 -6.52 24.40 14.02
C ALA A 103 -5.11 24.58 13.41
N LEU A 104 -4.77 23.83 12.36
CA LEU A 104 -3.50 23.99 11.65
C LEU A 104 -3.39 25.33 10.91
N GLN A 105 -4.48 25.79 10.28
CA GLN A 105 -4.51 27.11 9.63
C GLN A 105 -4.35 28.26 10.63
N ALA A 106 -4.91 28.12 11.84
CA ALA A 106 -4.72 29.08 12.91
C ALA A 106 -3.29 29.12 13.46
N ARG A 107 -2.51 28.02 13.33
CA ARG A 107 -1.11 27.98 13.79
C ARG A 107 -0.21 28.90 12.97
N HIS A 108 -0.40 28.97 11.65
CA HIS A 108 0.36 29.82 10.74
C HIS A 108 -0.32 30.02 9.37
N PRO A 109 -0.30 31.23 8.77
CA PRO A 109 -0.94 31.50 7.47
C PRO A 109 -0.36 30.70 6.29
N ASN A 110 0.92 30.32 6.38
CA ASN A 110 1.59 29.48 5.38
C ASN A 110 1.62 27.98 5.75
N ASN A 111 0.75 27.49 6.64
CA ASN A 111 0.67 26.06 6.90
C ASN A 111 0.23 25.30 5.64
N ILE A 112 0.99 24.26 5.28
CA ILE A 112 0.82 23.47 4.05
C ILE A 112 -0.58 22.89 3.88
N VAL A 113 -1.32 22.65 4.98
CA VAL A 113 -2.71 22.18 4.95
C VAL A 113 -3.61 23.06 4.09
N THR A 114 -3.29 24.35 3.99
CA THR A 114 -4.03 25.34 3.20
C THR A 114 -4.06 25.00 1.72
N ILE A 115 -3.02 24.33 1.21
CA ILE A 115 -2.95 23.89 -0.20
C ILE A 115 -3.11 22.38 -0.35
N ASP A 116 -2.68 21.56 0.63
CA ASP A 116 -2.80 20.09 0.56
C ASP A 116 -4.23 19.60 0.85
N LEU A 117 -5.01 20.31 1.66
CA LEU A 117 -6.41 19.99 1.94
C LEU A 117 -7.32 21.18 1.57
N PRO A 118 -7.54 21.46 0.28
CA PRO A 118 -8.34 22.61 -0.16
C PRO A 118 -9.81 22.55 0.30
N HIS A 119 -10.38 21.35 0.37
CA HIS A 119 -11.78 21.10 0.68
C HIS A 119 -11.94 20.07 1.83
N VAL A 120 -13.05 20.17 2.57
CA VAL A 120 -13.45 19.23 3.63
C VAL A 120 -14.91 18.81 3.39
N PRO A 121 -15.31 17.56 3.71
CA PRO A 121 -14.52 16.51 4.35
C PRO A 121 -13.38 15.97 3.45
N PRO A 122 -12.29 15.43 4.01
CA PRO A 122 -11.20 14.87 3.21
C PRO A 122 -11.68 13.72 2.32
N LYS A 123 -11.00 13.46 1.20
CA LYS A 123 -11.34 12.42 0.20
C LYS A 123 -12.69 12.64 -0.51
N SER A 124 -13.31 13.80 -0.32
CA SER A 124 -14.49 14.21 -1.07
C SER A 124 -14.12 15.24 -2.14
N VAL A 125 -14.84 15.21 -3.25
CA VAL A 125 -14.61 16.13 -4.36
C VAL A 125 -15.21 17.48 -4.00
N GLY A 126 -14.36 18.51 -3.94
CA GLY A 126 -14.77 19.88 -3.69
C GLY A 126 -15.20 20.64 -4.95
N PRO A 127 -15.68 21.88 -4.76
CA PRO A 127 -15.94 22.80 -5.87
C PRO A 127 -14.63 23.27 -6.51
N ASP A 128 -14.65 23.60 -7.80
CA ASP A 128 -13.44 23.90 -8.59
C ASP A 128 -12.68 25.13 -8.05
N GLU A 129 -13.40 26.10 -7.47
CA GLU A 129 -12.83 27.30 -6.84
C GLU A 129 -11.88 26.96 -5.68
N ALA A 130 -12.14 25.86 -4.96
CA ALA A 130 -11.27 25.43 -3.86
C ALA A 130 -9.88 25.02 -4.36
N TYR A 131 -9.83 24.27 -5.47
CA TYR A 131 -8.58 23.84 -6.10
C TYR A 131 -7.86 25.00 -6.80
N ALA A 132 -8.61 25.90 -7.46
CA ALA A 132 -8.07 27.13 -8.02
C ALA A 132 -7.40 27.99 -6.95
N LYS A 133 -8.05 28.17 -5.79
CA LYS A 133 -7.49 28.91 -4.65
C LYS A 133 -6.20 28.28 -4.13
N ALA A 134 -6.13 26.95 -4.05
CA ALA A 134 -4.89 26.24 -3.66
C ALA A 134 -3.75 26.53 -4.65
N SER A 135 -4.04 26.52 -5.95
CA SER A 135 -3.06 26.89 -6.99
C SER A 135 -2.58 28.34 -6.86
N THR A 136 -3.52 29.30 -6.75
CA THR A 136 -3.18 30.72 -6.55
C THR A 136 -2.33 30.93 -5.30
N THR A 137 -2.67 30.23 -4.21
CA THR A 137 -1.93 30.31 -2.94
C THR A 137 -0.52 29.74 -3.06
N LEU A 138 -0.36 28.58 -3.72
CA LEU A 138 0.95 27.99 -4.01
C LEU A 138 1.83 28.93 -4.84
N GLN A 139 1.28 29.53 -5.90
CA GLN A 139 2.02 30.49 -6.74
C GLN A 139 2.38 31.77 -5.97
N ALA A 140 1.50 32.25 -5.11
CA ALA A 140 1.80 33.38 -4.23
C ALA A 140 2.94 33.06 -3.26
N TRP A 141 2.96 31.86 -2.66
CA TRP A 141 4.05 31.45 -1.76
C TRP A 141 5.39 31.30 -2.49
N LEU A 142 5.40 30.79 -3.72
CA LEU A 142 6.61 30.73 -4.56
C LEU A 142 7.11 32.15 -4.92
N SER A 143 6.20 33.02 -5.38
CA SER A 143 6.55 34.38 -5.80
C SER A 143 7.04 35.26 -4.64
N ALA A 144 6.48 35.05 -3.45
CA ALA A 144 6.90 35.75 -2.23
C ALA A 144 8.16 35.15 -1.57
N GLY A 145 8.74 34.08 -2.12
CA GLY A 145 9.89 33.40 -1.53
C GLY A 145 9.59 32.69 -0.20
N VAL A 146 8.31 32.38 0.08
CA VAL A 146 7.92 31.53 1.22
C VAL A 146 8.32 30.08 0.93
N LEU A 147 8.07 29.65 -0.31
CA LEU A 147 8.56 28.40 -0.88
C LEU A 147 9.64 28.71 -1.92
N VAL A 148 10.68 27.88 -1.97
CA VAL A 148 11.78 27.98 -2.93
C VAL A 148 11.98 26.62 -3.60
N ARG A 149 12.48 26.63 -4.85
CA ARG A 149 12.83 25.43 -5.60
C ARG A 149 14.34 25.23 -5.58
N ASP A 150 14.79 24.01 -5.32
CA ASP A 150 16.19 23.65 -5.43
C ASP A 150 16.75 23.91 -6.83
N ALA A 151 17.96 24.46 -6.91
CA ALA A 151 18.64 24.75 -8.18
C ALA A 151 19.22 23.49 -8.84
N ARG A 152 19.43 22.41 -8.08
CA ARG A 152 20.00 21.14 -8.55
C ARG A 152 19.13 19.98 -8.06
N PRO A 153 19.01 18.90 -8.83
CA PRO A 153 18.25 17.74 -8.39
C PRO A 153 18.94 17.08 -7.18
N ALA A 154 18.14 16.63 -6.21
CA ALA A 154 18.63 15.98 -5.00
C ALA A 154 17.85 14.70 -4.67
N ILE A 155 18.50 13.83 -3.90
CA ILE A 155 17.82 12.82 -3.08
C ILE A 155 17.79 13.39 -1.67
N TYR A 156 16.66 13.28 -0.97
CA TYR A 156 16.47 13.92 0.33
C TYR A 156 16.40 12.88 1.46
N PRO A 157 17.50 12.58 2.18
CA PRO A 157 17.42 11.80 3.40
C PRO A 157 16.40 12.41 4.36
N TYR A 158 15.56 11.56 4.94
CA TYR A 158 14.44 11.96 5.77
C TYR A 158 14.35 11.07 7.01
N THR A 159 14.40 11.68 8.19
CA THR A 159 14.29 10.97 9.47
C THR A 159 13.05 11.41 10.23
N GLN A 160 12.39 10.45 10.87
CA GLN A 160 11.35 10.69 11.88
C GLN A 160 11.77 10.09 13.22
N SER A 161 11.92 10.95 14.23
CA SER A 161 12.25 10.53 15.60
C SER A 161 11.02 10.67 16.49
N TYR A 162 10.63 9.61 17.19
CA TYR A 162 9.40 9.55 17.97
C TYR A 162 9.49 8.57 19.14
N GLN A 163 8.57 8.73 20.11
CA GLN A 163 8.43 7.83 21.25
C GLN A 163 7.22 6.90 21.07
N HIS A 164 7.36 5.64 21.46
CA HIS A 164 6.25 4.70 21.57
C HIS A 164 6.53 3.69 22.70
N ASN A 165 5.58 3.51 23.61
CA ASN A 165 5.70 2.63 24.79
C ASN A 165 7.03 2.81 25.56
N GLY A 166 7.41 4.07 25.81
CA GLY A 166 8.63 4.43 26.55
C GLY A 166 9.94 4.20 25.79
N LYS A 167 9.90 3.78 24.51
CA LYS A 167 11.09 3.56 23.67
C LYS A 167 11.17 4.62 22.58
N THR A 168 12.40 5.03 22.27
CA THR A 168 12.72 5.95 21.18
C THR A 168 12.99 5.20 19.89
N PHE A 169 12.38 5.67 18.81
CA PHE A 169 12.52 5.13 17.47
C PHE A 169 13.02 6.22 16.53
N HIS A 170 13.85 5.82 15.55
CA HIS A 170 14.39 6.72 14.52
C HIS A 170 14.17 6.12 13.14
N ARG A 171 13.04 6.44 12.52
CA ARG A 171 12.73 5.94 11.18
C ARG A 171 13.58 6.67 10.15
N ARG A 172 14.38 5.94 9.38
CA ARG A 172 15.24 6.51 8.32
C ARG A 172 14.73 6.12 6.95
N GLY A 173 14.51 7.12 6.11
CA GLY A 173 14.16 6.94 4.72
C GLY A 173 14.77 8.01 3.84
N PHE A 174 14.33 8.07 2.59
CA PHE A 174 14.73 9.14 1.69
C PHE A 174 13.62 9.47 0.71
N ILE A 175 13.56 10.73 0.31
CA ILE A 175 12.60 11.24 -0.67
C ILE A 175 13.26 11.28 -2.04
N CYS A 176 12.59 10.66 -3.00
CA CYS A 176 12.96 10.67 -4.41
C CYS A 176 11.69 10.56 -5.26
N THR A 177 11.84 10.55 -6.57
CA THR A 177 10.75 10.23 -7.49
C THR A 177 10.93 8.81 -8.03
N VAL A 178 9.84 8.04 -8.08
CA VAL A 178 9.80 6.64 -8.54
C VAL A 178 9.01 6.60 -9.84
N LYS A 179 9.52 5.90 -10.85
CA LYS A 179 8.84 5.77 -12.14
C LYS A 179 7.46 5.14 -11.96
N LEU A 180 6.47 5.72 -12.61
CA LEU A 180 5.12 5.19 -12.63
C LEU A 180 5.05 3.92 -13.47
N GLU A 181 4.33 2.93 -12.95
CA GLU A 181 4.07 1.64 -13.56
C GLU A 181 2.61 1.27 -13.29
N PRO A 182 1.90 0.64 -14.23
CA PRO A 182 0.55 0.14 -13.96
C PRO A 182 0.58 -0.83 -12.77
N LEU A 183 -0.32 -0.61 -11.81
CA LEU A 183 -0.45 -1.47 -10.62
C LEU A 183 -0.70 -2.92 -11.05
N GLY A 184 0.08 -3.85 -10.46
CA GLY A 184 0.00 -5.28 -10.76
C GLY A 184 0.78 -5.76 -11.99
N ALA A 185 1.36 -4.86 -12.79
CA ALA A 185 2.13 -5.19 -13.99
C ALA A 185 3.65 -4.90 -13.86
N GLY A 186 4.08 -4.42 -12.69
CA GLY A 186 5.44 -3.93 -12.47
C GLY A 186 5.98 -4.20 -11.08
N HIS A 187 6.96 -3.41 -10.70
CA HIS A 187 7.76 -3.57 -9.47
C HIS A 187 7.25 -2.71 -8.32
N ILE A 188 6.22 -1.91 -8.57
CA ILE A 188 5.48 -1.14 -7.57
C ILE A 188 4.25 -1.93 -7.14
N VAL A 189 4.27 -2.41 -5.91
CA VAL A 189 3.32 -3.37 -5.38
C VAL A 189 2.34 -2.67 -4.43
N PRO A 190 1.03 -2.62 -4.76
CA PRO A 190 0.00 -2.16 -3.84
C PRO A 190 -0.42 -3.29 -2.88
N HIS A 191 -0.96 -2.93 -1.72
CA HIS A 191 -1.61 -3.89 -0.81
C HIS A 191 -3.03 -3.49 -0.40
N GLU A 192 -3.53 -2.32 -0.85
CA GLU A 192 -4.89 -1.87 -0.57
C GLU A 192 -5.58 -1.39 -1.86
N LYS A 193 -6.91 -1.48 -1.89
CA LYS A 193 -7.74 -0.95 -2.99
C LYS A 193 -7.84 0.57 -2.90
N THR A 194 -8.05 1.20 -4.04
CA THR A 194 -8.32 2.64 -4.15
C THR A 194 -9.77 2.92 -4.52
N TYR A 195 -10.21 4.13 -4.22
CA TYR A 195 -11.59 4.57 -4.40
C TYR A 195 -11.71 5.77 -5.36
N PRO A 196 -12.72 5.79 -6.26
CA PRO A 196 -12.88 6.85 -7.25
C PRO A 196 -12.93 8.26 -6.67
N GLY A 197 -13.74 8.52 -5.63
CA GLY A 197 -13.89 9.87 -5.07
C GLY A 197 -12.59 10.44 -4.48
N ALA A 198 -11.78 9.61 -3.84
CA ALA A 198 -10.47 10.02 -3.32
C ALA A 198 -9.47 10.30 -4.44
N ILE A 199 -9.55 9.56 -5.55
CA ILE A 199 -8.71 9.78 -6.73
C ILE A 199 -9.11 11.09 -7.41
N GLU A 200 -10.41 11.32 -7.61
CA GLU A 200 -10.91 12.50 -8.31
C GLU A 200 -10.55 13.81 -7.59
N ASP A 201 -10.73 13.86 -6.26
CA ASP A 201 -10.33 15.02 -5.44
C ASP A 201 -8.83 15.34 -5.60
N ARG A 202 -7.97 14.32 -5.49
CA ARG A 202 -6.53 14.49 -5.63
C ARG A 202 -6.13 14.86 -7.06
N LEU A 203 -6.83 14.34 -8.05
CA LEU A 203 -6.59 14.62 -9.46
C LEU A 203 -6.94 16.08 -9.79
N LYS A 204 -8.07 16.60 -9.29
CA LYS A 204 -8.42 18.04 -9.40
C LYS A 204 -7.32 18.91 -8.80
N LEU A 205 -6.84 18.58 -7.60
CA LEU A 205 -5.76 19.32 -6.96
C LEU A 205 -4.45 19.27 -7.76
N MET A 206 -4.06 18.07 -8.24
CA MET A 206 -2.84 17.88 -9.04
C MET A 206 -2.90 18.63 -10.37
N ARG A 207 -4.05 18.66 -11.05
CA ARG A 207 -4.26 19.46 -12.27
C ARG A 207 -4.11 20.95 -12.00
N ALA A 208 -4.75 21.45 -10.94
CA ALA A 208 -4.75 22.87 -10.61
C ALA A 208 -3.36 23.36 -10.18
N THR A 209 -2.64 22.58 -9.38
CA THR A 209 -1.36 22.98 -8.79
C THR A 209 -0.14 22.57 -9.62
N ARG A 210 -0.27 21.52 -10.45
CA ARG A 210 0.81 20.89 -11.22
C ARG A 210 2.00 20.48 -10.36
N VAL A 211 1.73 20.01 -9.14
CA VAL A 211 2.74 19.47 -8.23
C VAL A 211 2.21 18.23 -7.50
N GLN A 212 3.10 17.41 -6.96
CA GLN A 212 2.79 16.40 -5.96
C GLN A 212 3.12 16.98 -4.58
N LEU A 213 2.08 17.31 -3.80
CA LEU A 213 2.20 17.99 -2.51
C LEU A 213 2.64 17.09 -1.36
N SER A 214 2.26 15.81 -1.41
CA SER A 214 2.57 14.84 -0.36
C SER A 214 3.09 13.53 -0.96
N PRO A 215 4.07 12.89 -0.31
CA PRO A 215 4.73 11.69 -0.84
C PRO A 215 3.90 10.43 -0.60
N VAL A 216 4.03 9.45 -1.51
CA VAL A 216 3.65 8.05 -1.23
C VAL A 216 4.65 7.46 -0.23
N PHE A 217 4.19 6.62 0.69
CA PHE A 217 5.08 5.86 1.56
C PHE A 217 5.40 4.51 0.90
N GLY A 218 6.66 4.27 0.54
CA GLY A 218 7.12 3.00 -0.01
C GLY A 218 8.11 2.28 0.91
N LEU A 219 8.08 0.96 0.86
CA LEU A 219 9.02 0.07 1.52
C LEU A 219 9.83 -0.70 0.50
N PHE A 220 11.09 -0.94 0.80
CA PHE A 220 11.96 -1.81 0.01
C PHE A 220 12.78 -2.69 0.94
N ASN A 221 13.19 -3.86 0.46
CA ASN A 221 14.09 -4.71 1.22
C ASN A 221 15.56 -4.37 0.95
N ASP A 222 16.34 -4.13 1.99
CA ASP A 222 17.79 -4.01 1.95
C ASP A 222 18.41 -4.57 3.24
N ASP A 223 18.57 -5.89 3.31
CA ASP A 223 19.07 -6.64 4.48
C ASP A 223 20.39 -6.09 5.06
N ARG A 224 21.24 -5.51 4.20
CA ARG A 224 22.55 -4.95 4.60
C ARG A 224 22.51 -3.45 4.88
N GLY A 225 21.36 -2.79 4.72
CA GLY A 225 21.18 -1.35 4.94
C GLY A 225 22.14 -0.46 4.14
N GLN A 226 22.57 -0.92 2.96
CA GLN A 226 23.57 -0.23 2.14
C GLN A 226 23.06 1.12 1.61
N VAL A 227 21.79 1.21 1.23
CA VAL A 227 21.18 2.45 0.71
C VAL A 227 21.18 3.53 1.80
N THR A 228 20.65 3.18 2.99
CA THR A 228 20.64 4.09 4.14
C THR A 228 22.06 4.44 4.57
N LYS A 229 22.97 3.46 4.68
CA LYS A 229 24.37 3.73 5.06
C LYS A 229 25.04 4.72 4.10
N LEU A 230 24.85 4.57 2.80
CA LEU A 230 25.45 5.47 1.80
C LEU A 230 24.89 6.89 1.95
N LEU A 231 23.57 7.04 1.93
CA LEU A 231 22.89 8.35 2.01
C LEU A 231 23.17 9.10 3.32
N TYR A 232 23.37 8.37 4.42
CA TYR A 232 23.56 8.96 5.74
C TYR A 232 25.03 9.13 6.16
N SER A 233 25.98 8.61 5.38
CA SER A 233 27.41 8.56 5.75
C SER A 233 28.09 9.91 5.94
N GLN A 234 27.59 10.96 5.27
CA GLN A 234 28.23 12.29 5.24
C GLN A 234 27.24 13.42 5.51
N LEU A 235 26.17 13.14 6.27
CA LEU A 235 25.18 14.18 6.58
C LEU A 235 25.70 15.13 7.65
N GLY A 236 25.67 16.42 7.33
CA GLY A 236 25.84 17.50 8.29
C GLY A 236 24.54 17.83 9.04
N ARG A 237 24.33 19.11 9.32
CA ARG A 237 23.07 19.59 9.92
C ARG A 237 21.89 19.40 8.94
N PRO A 238 20.69 19.08 9.45
CA PRO A 238 19.50 19.00 8.61
C PRO A 238 19.21 20.35 7.96
N MET A 239 18.75 20.30 6.72
CA MET A 239 18.26 21.45 5.98
C MET A 239 16.93 21.95 6.57
N LEU A 240 16.05 21.01 6.95
CA LEU A 240 14.77 21.29 7.59
C LEU A 240 14.64 20.44 8.85
N ASP A 241 14.15 21.05 9.92
CA ASP A 241 13.94 20.41 11.22
C ASP A 241 12.67 20.96 11.87
N GLY A 242 11.70 20.10 12.14
CA GLY A 242 10.41 20.50 12.70
C GLY A 242 9.68 19.36 13.39
N THR A 243 8.90 19.69 14.41
CA THR A 243 8.16 18.71 15.20
C THR A 243 6.68 18.83 14.92
N LEU A 244 6.04 17.71 14.58
CA LEU A 244 4.60 17.59 14.38
C LEU A 244 4.09 16.49 15.29
N ASP A 245 3.15 16.82 16.19
CA ASP A 245 2.47 15.88 17.07
C ASP A 245 3.43 14.92 17.82
N GLY A 246 4.52 15.49 18.36
CA GLY A 246 5.55 14.75 19.10
C GLY A 246 6.55 13.98 18.23
N VAL A 247 6.44 14.04 16.90
CA VAL A 247 7.37 13.43 15.95
C VAL A 247 8.29 14.51 15.39
N ARG A 248 9.59 14.38 15.63
CA ARG A 248 10.61 15.26 15.03
C ARG A 248 10.94 14.78 13.62
N ASN A 249 10.78 15.66 12.64
CA ASN A 249 10.99 15.43 11.22
C ASN A 249 12.23 16.20 10.77
N GLN A 250 13.22 15.50 10.21
CA GLN A 250 14.48 16.09 9.76
C GLN A 250 14.75 15.71 8.31
N LEU A 251 15.05 16.69 7.47
CA LEU A 251 15.32 16.52 6.04
C LEU A 251 16.71 17.06 5.68
N TRP A 252 17.43 16.34 4.83
CA TRP A 252 18.68 16.77 4.22
C TRP A 252 18.55 16.83 2.70
N SER A 253 19.51 17.47 2.03
CA SER A 253 19.61 17.48 0.56
C SER A 253 20.96 16.93 0.14
N VAL A 254 20.96 15.82 -0.60
CA VAL A 254 22.16 15.22 -1.18
C VAL A 254 22.16 15.52 -2.67
N THR A 255 23.16 16.26 -3.14
CA THR A 255 23.31 16.69 -4.55
C THR A 255 24.50 16.03 -5.25
N ASP A 256 25.18 15.10 -4.59
CA ASP A 256 26.31 14.36 -5.13
C ASP A 256 25.87 13.32 -6.16
N ALA A 257 26.35 13.48 -7.40
CA ALA A 257 25.97 12.63 -8.52
C ALA A 257 26.49 11.18 -8.40
N GLN A 258 27.62 10.96 -7.74
CA GLN A 258 28.15 9.61 -7.50
C GLN A 258 27.24 8.87 -6.51
N ILE A 259 26.84 9.53 -5.42
CA ILE A 259 25.87 8.98 -4.47
C ILE A 259 24.54 8.67 -5.17
N HIS A 260 24.04 9.59 -6.01
CA HIS A 260 22.80 9.35 -6.77
C HIS A 260 22.89 8.09 -7.64
N ASN A 261 23.95 7.96 -8.43
CA ASN A 261 24.13 6.83 -9.34
C ASN A 261 24.17 5.49 -8.58
N GLU A 262 24.86 5.44 -7.45
CA GLU A 262 24.94 4.23 -6.63
C GLU A 262 23.59 3.88 -5.98
N VAL A 263 22.87 4.87 -5.46
CA VAL A 263 21.52 4.66 -4.90
C VAL A 263 20.54 4.18 -5.98
N ILE A 264 20.56 4.80 -7.17
CA ILE A 264 19.75 4.38 -8.32
C ILE A 264 20.08 2.93 -8.70
N ARG A 265 21.37 2.57 -8.79
CA ARG A 265 21.82 1.21 -9.11
C ARG A 265 21.34 0.20 -8.07
N MET A 266 21.46 0.51 -6.78
CA MET A 266 21.01 -0.37 -5.69
C MET A 266 19.50 -0.57 -5.71
N MET A 267 18.73 0.50 -5.94
CA MET A 267 17.26 0.45 -6.00
C MET A 267 16.75 -0.21 -7.28
N GLY A 268 17.51 -0.16 -8.37
CA GLY A 268 17.21 -0.80 -9.65
C GLY A 268 17.01 -2.31 -9.60
N THR A 269 17.27 -2.97 -8.47
CA THR A 269 17.08 -4.43 -8.29
C THR A 269 16.02 -4.77 -7.24
N LYS A 270 15.26 -3.78 -6.76
CA LYS A 270 14.34 -3.94 -5.63
C LYS A 270 12.89 -3.71 -6.05
N HIS A 271 11.97 -4.44 -5.42
CA HIS A 271 10.54 -4.11 -5.44
C HIS A 271 10.27 -2.98 -4.43
N ILE A 272 9.26 -2.15 -4.74
CA ILE A 272 8.77 -1.13 -3.84
C ILE A 272 7.32 -1.48 -3.47
N TYR A 273 7.07 -1.67 -2.19
CA TYR A 273 5.74 -1.96 -1.66
C TYR A 273 5.13 -0.67 -1.13
N ILE A 274 3.97 -0.26 -1.65
CA ILE A 274 3.29 0.97 -1.21
C ILE A 274 2.72 0.72 0.19
N ALA A 275 3.35 1.23 1.25
CA ALA A 275 2.87 1.14 2.63
C ALA A 275 1.68 2.06 2.91
N ASP A 276 1.63 3.22 2.25
CA ASP A 276 0.55 4.19 2.37
C ASP A 276 0.54 5.12 1.15
N GLY A 277 -0.64 5.61 0.76
CA GLY A 277 -0.77 6.55 -0.37
C GLY A 277 -1.16 5.90 -1.70
N HIS A 278 -1.86 4.77 -1.70
CA HIS A 278 -2.38 4.10 -2.91
C HIS A 278 -3.23 5.05 -3.76
N HIS A 279 -4.07 5.89 -3.14
CA HIS A 279 -4.83 6.93 -3.84
C HIS A 279 -3.92 7.95 -4.55
N ARG A 280 -2.83 8.37 -3.90
CA ARG A 280 -1.87 9.33 -4.48
C ARG A 280 -1.11 8.73 -5.66
N TYR A 281 -0.69 7.48 -5.54
CA TYR A 281 -0.06 6.76 -6.66
C TYR A 281 -1.02 6.58 -7.84
N THR A 282 -2.25 6.15 -7.57
CA THR A 282 -3.27 5.98 -8.62
C THR A 282 -3.62 7.30 -9.27
N THR A 283 -3.71 8.39 -8.50
CA THR A 283 -3.90 9.75 -9.03
C THR A 283 -2.78 10.14 -9.98
N ALA A 284 -1.53 9.84 -9.63
CA ALA A 284 -0.39 10.13 -10.50
C ALA A 284 -0.44 9.33 -11.81
N LEU A 285 -0.89 8.06 -11.77
CA LEU A 285 -1.15 7.25 -12.97
C LEU A 285 -2.26 7.87 -13.85
N GLU A 286 -3.37 8.30 -13.27
CA GLU A 286 -4.45 8.94 -14.05
C GLU A 286 -3.98 10.26 -14.67
N TYR A 287 -3.24 11.09 -13.90
CA TYR A 287 -2.68 12.33 -14.41
C TYR A 287 -1.67 12.10 -15.56
N GLN A 288 -0.82 11.08 -15.45
CA GLN A 288 0.08 10.68 -16.53
C GLN A 288 -0.70 10.32 -17.79
N ARG A 289 -1.73 9.48 -17.68
CA ARG A 289 -2.57 9.07 -18.83
C ARG A 289 -3.25 10.25 -19.50
N GLU A 290 -3.74 11.22 -18.73
CA GLU A 290 -4.34 12.44 -19.28
C GLU A 290 -3.34 13.24 -20.11
N LEU A 291 -2.12 13.38 -19.62
CA LEU A 291 -1.06 14.07 -20.34
C LEU A 291 -0.60 13.29 -21.58
N GLU A 292 -0.53 11.96 -21.52
CA GLU A 292 -0.23 11.11 -22.69
C GLU A 292 -1.30 11.23 -23.78
N GLN A 293 -2.58 11.30 -23.39
CA GLN A 293 -3.68 11.55 -24.32
C GLN A 293 -3.57 12.92 -24.97
N GLN A 294 -3.25 13.96 -24.19
CA GLN A 294 -3.01 15.32 -24.71
C GLN A 294 -1.77 15.42 -25.60
N HIS A 295 -0.73 14.62 -25.31
CA HIS A 295 0.49 14.53 -26.10
C HIS A 295 0.34 13.64 -27.35
N ALA A 296 -0.79 12.92 -27.48
CA ALA A 296 -1.03 11.91 -28.52
C ALA A 296 0.04 10.79 -28.53
N GLY A 297 0.49 10.35 -27.35
CA GLY A 297 1.47 9.30 -27.20
C GLY A 297 2.18 9.31 -25.84
N PRO A 298 3.15 8.40 -25.63
CA PRO A 298 3.95 8.37 -24.40
C PRO A 298 4.65 9.70 -24.16
N LEU A 299 4.69 10.16 -22.91
CA LEU A 299 5.43 11.37 -22.55
C LEU A 299 6.94 11.18 -22.76
N PRO A 300 7.70 12.27 -23.00
CA PRO A 300 9.16 12.21 -23.04
C PRO A 300 9.74 11.48 -21.82
N PRO A 301 10.78 10.63 -21.95
CA PRO A 301 11.28 9.79 -20.85
C PRO A 301 11.71 10.55 -19.57
N ASN A 302 12.00 11.84 -19.69
CA ASN A 302 12.37 12.74 -18.60
C ASN A 302 11.22 13.62 -18.08
N HIS A 303 10.02 13.49 -18.63
CA HIS A 303 8.86 14.25 -18.17
C HIS A 303 8.56 13.91 -16.70
N PRO A 304 8.39 14.89 -15.79
CA PRO A 304 8.23 14.64 -14.35
C PRO A 304 6.95 13.87 -14.03
N ALA A 305 5.89 14.02 -14.83
CA ALA A 305 4.66 13.22 -14.67
C ALA A 305 4.81 11.72 -14.97
N ASN A 306 5.97 11.27 -15.50
CA ASN A 306 6.29 9.83 -15.55
C ASN A 306 6.73 9.27 -14.18
N TYR A 307 6.78 10.11 -13.15
CA TYR A 307 7.30 9.75 -11.84
C TYR A 307 6.38 10.25 -10.71
N CYS A 308 6.44 9.55 -9.58
CA CYS A 308 5.70 9.87 -8.37
C CYS A 308 6.66 10.05 -7.19
N MET A 309 6.43 11.07 -6.37
CA MET A 309 7.23 11.35 -5.18
C MET A 309 6.96 10.33 -4.08
N PHE A 310 8.02 9.68 -3.61
CA PHE A 310 7.97 8.70 -2.53
C PHE A 310 8.90 9.08 -1.39
N VAL A 311 8.50 8.76 -0.17
CA VAL A 311 9.42 8.45 0.92
C VAL A 311 9.67 6.95 0.87
N LEU A 312 10.91 6.53 0.69
CA LEU A 312 11.31 5.11 0.70
C LEU A 312 12.02 4.77 2.01
N VAL A 313 11.53 3.74 2.70
CA VAL A 313 12.12 3.23 3.96
C VAL A 313 12.47 1.75 3.79
N ASN A 314 13.59 1.34 4.38
CA ASN A 314 13.97 -0.07 4.41
C ASN A 314 13.01 -0.85 5.31
N MET A 315 12.54 -2.00 4.86
CA MET A 315 11.70 -2.92 5.64
C MET A 315 12.35 -3.34 6.97
N ASN A 316 13.69 -3.38 7.01
CA ASN A 316 14.46 -3.74 8.20
C ASN A 316 14.92 -2.53 9.03
N ASP A 317 14.38 -1.32 8.78
CA ASP A 317 14.73 -0.15 9.58
C ASP A 317 14.16 -0.28 11.00
N ASP A 318 15.02 -0.08 12.01
CA ASP A 318 14.68 -0.20 13.43
C ASP A 318 13.61 0.81 13.90
N GLY A 319 13.42 1.90 13.17
CA GLY A 319 12.36 2.89 13.39
C GLY A 319 11.07 2.62 12.61
N LEU A 320 10.94 1.50 11.89
CA LEU A 320 9.70 1.14 11.21
C LEU A 320 8.75 0.40 12.17
N LEU A 321 7.68 1.08 12.61
CA LEU A 321 6.66 0.48 13.45
C LEU A 321 5.33 0.31 12.69
N ILE A 322 4.76 -0.90 12.79
CA ILE A 322 3.39 -1.20 12.35
C ILE A 322 2.54 -1.36 13.60
N LEU A 323 1.52 -0.51 13.75
CA LEU A 323 0.53 -0.63 14.82
C LEU A 323 -0.69 -1.42 14.32
N PRO A 324 -1.41 -2.10 15.24
CA PRO A 324 -2.70 -2.68 14.89
C PRO A 324 -3.69 -1.57 14.54
N THR A 325 -4.72 -1.90 13.78
CA THR A 325 -5.86 -1.00 13.57
C THR A 325 -7.09 -1.65 14.17
N HIS A 326 -7.36 -1.38 15.44
CA HIS A 326 -8.53 -1.89 16.15
C HIS A 326 -9.82 -1.40 15.48
N ARG A 327 -10.85 -2.24 15.48
CA ARG A 327 -12.17 -1.90 14.91
C ARG A 327 -13.12 -1.50 16.01
N LEU A 328 -13.76 -0.35 15.87
CA LEU A 328 -14.86 0.08 16.72
C LEU A 328 -16.14 -0.22 15.94
N ILE A 329 -17.05 -1.00 16.51
CA ILE A 329 -18.24 -1.47 15.81
C ILE A 329 -19.49 -0.96 16.50
N GLY A 330 -20.32 -0.27 15.73
CA GLY A 330 -21.61 0.28 16.10
C GLY A 330 -22.75 -0.29 15.24
N GLY A 331 -23.98 0.12 15.53
CA GLY A 331 -25.18 -0.45 14.90
C GLY A 331 -25.55 -1.82 15.46
N LEU A 332 -25.07 -2.13 16.67
CA LEU A 332 -25.24 -3.42 17.35
C LEU A 332 -26.28 -3.31 18.47
N ASP A 333 -27.48 -2.81 18.14
CA ASP A 333 -28.52 -2.50 19.13
C ASP A 333 -28.84 -3.71 20.02
N THR A 334 -28.91 -4.90 19.43
CA THR A 334 -29.27 -6.17 20.06
C THR A 334 -28.06 -7.02 20.47
N PHE A 335 -26.85 -6.45 20.49
CA PHE A 335 -25.66 -7.22 20.87
C PHE A 335 -25.72 -7.67 22.32
N ASP A 336 -25.59 -8.98 22.46
CA ASP A 336 -25.47 -9.72 23.71
C ASP A 336 -24.24 -10.63 23.62
N ILE A 337 -23.41 -10.59 24.66
CA ILE A 337 -22.12 -11.27 24.64
C ILE A 337 -22.26 -12.80 24.70
N ASP A 338 -23.28 -13.32 25.38
CA ASP A 338 -23.45 -14.76 25.54
C ASP A 338 -24.04 -15.37 24.26
N ALA A 339 -24.97 -14.66 23.60
CA ALA A 339 -25.40 -14.98 22.25
C ALA A 339 -24.24 -14.96 21.25
N PHE A 340 -23.35 -13.96 21.33
CA PHE A 340 -22.14 -13.91 20.49
C PHE A 340 -21.21 -15.10 20.74
N LYS A 341 -20.88 -15.40 22.01
CA LYS A 341 -20.06 -16.56 22.38
C LYS A 341 -20.64 -17.85 21.80
N ALA A 342 -21.93 -18.10 21.98
CA ALA A 342 -22.61 -19.29 21.46
C ALA A 342 -22.48 -19.41 19.92
N GLN A 343 -22.50 -18.29 19.20
CA GLN A 343 -22.37 -18.29 17.75
C GLN A 343 -20.95 -18.61 17.24
N ILE A 344 -19.91 -18.32 18.02
CA ILE A 344 -18.51 -18.52 17.58
C ILE A 344 -17.80 -19.68 18.28
N GLU A 345 -18.39 -20.26 19.33
CA GLU A 345 -17.85 -21.36 20.14
C GLU A 345 -17.33 -22.56 19.32
N PRO A 346 -17.97 -22.98 18.21
CA PRO A 346 -17.44 -24.07 17.37
C PRO A 346 -16.04 -23.78 16.79
N HIS A 347 -15.70 -22.50 16.64
CA HIS A 347 -14.47 -22.05 15.98
C HIS A 347 -13.53 -21.27 16.88
N PHE A 348 -13.99 -20.77 18.02
CA PHE A 348 -13.22 -19.93 18.94
C PHE A 348 -13.30 -20.42 20.37
N ASP A 349 -12.18 -20.37 21.07
CA ASP A 349 -12.14 -20.38 22.53
C ASP A 349 -12.29 -18.94 23.03
N VAL A 350 -13.33 -18.69 23.82
CA VAL A 350 -13.63 -17.36 24.37
C VAL A 350 -13.43 -17.35 25.87
N THR A 351 -12.52 -16.51 26.35
CA THR A 351 -12.27 -16.33 27.78
C THR A 351 -12.45 -14.88 28.17
N GLN A 352 -13.08 -14.63 29.31
CA GLN A 352 -13.13 -13.29 29.89
C GLN A 352 -11.73 -12.90 30.38
N ALA A 353 -11.33 -11.66 30.12
CA ALA A 353 -10.04 -11.12 30.52
C ALA A 353 -10.24 -10.00 31.55
N THR A 354 -9.60 -10.14 32.72
CA THR A 354 -9.53 -9.10 33.75
C THR A 354 -8.43 -8.09 33.41
N MET A 355 -8.57 -7.42 32.26
CA MET A 355 -7.60 -6.47 31.70
C MET A 355 -8.33 -5.25 31.15
N THR A 356 -7.69 -4.08 31.23
CA THR A 356 -8.12 -2.90 30.46
C THR A 356 -7.87 -3.11 28.97
N PRO A 357 -8.53 -2.35 28.05
CA PRO A 357 -8.27 -2.48 26.62
C PRO A 357 -6.80 -2.34 26.21
N PRO A 358 -5.99 -1.40 26.77
CA PRO A 358 -4.55 -1.33 26.51
C PRO A 358 -3.79 -2.60 26.91
N GLN A 359 -4.05 -3.12 28.12
CA GLN A 359 -3.40 -4.34 28.62
C GLN A 359 -3.78 -5.56 27.77
N LEU A 360 -5.05 -5.65 27.35
CA LEU A 360 -5.50 -6.71 26.46
C LEU A 360 -4.84 -6.60 25.08
N ALA A 361 -4.75 -5.40 24.50
CA ALA A 361 -4.09 -5.17 23.21
C ALA A 361 -2.61 -5.58 23.25
N GLU A 362 -1.89 -5.19 24.30
CA GLU A 362 -0.49 -5.59 24.52
C GLU A 362 -0.35 -7.11 24.67
N SER A 363 -1.24 -7.73 25.46
CA SER A 363 -1.23 -9.18 25.63
C SER A 363 -1.51 -9.93 24.32
N ILE A 364 -2.41 -9.43 23.46
CA ILE A 364 -2.72 -10.04 22.16
C ILE A 364 -1.56 -9.87 21.19
N ALA A 365 -0.92 -8.69 21.18
CA ALA A 365 0.24 -8.45 20.33
C ALA A 365 1.41 -9.40 20.65
N ALA A 366 1.55 -9.83 21.90
CA ALA A 366 2.53 -10.79 22.37
C ALA A 366 2.11 -12.27 22.25
N ASP A 367 0.85 -12.57 21.93
CA ASP A 367 0.32 -13.94 21.86
C ASP A 367 0.59 -14.60 20.48
N ALA A 368 0.19 -15.86 20.35
CA ALA A 368 0.16 -16.58 19.08
C ALA A 368 -0.77 -15.90 18.05
N PRO A 369 -0.48 -16.03 16.74
CA PRO A 369 -1.37 -15.56 15.68
C PRO A 369 -2.81 -16.05 15.84
N HIS A 370 -3.76 -15.32 15.25
CA HIS A 370 -5.19 -15.65 15.28
C HIS A 370 -5.82 -15.56 16.68
N THR A 371 -5.27 -14.67 17.51
CA THR A 371 -5.85 -14.26 18.79
C THR A 371 -6.37 -12.84 18.65
N PHE A 372 -7.62 -12.62 19.07
CA PHE A 372 -8.31 -11.35 19.01
C PHE A 372 -8.79 -10.94 20.40
N GLY A 373 -9.05 -9.66 20.57
CA GLY A 373 -9.71 -9.14 21.76
C GLY A 373 -11.08 -8.59 21.41
N LEU A 374 -11.99 -8.65 22.36
CA LEU A 374 -13.26 -7.95 22.30
C LEU A 374 -13.43 -7.14 23.56
N TYR A 375 -13.71 -5.85 23.41
CA TYR A 375 -14.15 -4.99 24.50
C TYR A 375 -15.63 -4.67 24.31
N ASP A 376 -16.43 -4.96 25.32
CA ASP A 376 -17.84 -4.59 25.37
C ASP A 376 -17.99 -3.26 26.12
N GLY A 377 -18.44 -2.22 25.42
CA GLY A 377 -18.62 -0.89 25.98
C GLY A 377 -19.78 -0.78 26.97
N ARG A 378 -20.80 -1.66 26.88
CA ARG A 378 -21.97 -1.66 27.78
C ARG A 378 -21.61 -2.27 29.12
N THR A 379 -20.97 -3.44 29.11
CA THR A 379 -20.57 -4.16 30.32
C THR A 379 -19.19 -3.79 30.82
N ARG A 380 -18.44 -2.98 30.05
CA ARG A 380 -17.05 -2.58 30.33
C ARG A 380 -16.10 -3.77 30.50
N THR A 381 -16.41 -4.89 29.85
CA THR A 381 -15.71 -6.16 30.03
C THR A 381 -14.88 -6.51 28.79
N CYS A 382 -13.70 -7.08 29.03
CA CYS A 382 -12.78 -7.55 28.00
C CYS A 382 -12.87 -9.08 27.84
N TYR A 383 -12.72 -9.55 26.61
CA TYR A 383 -12.69 -10.97 26.25
C TYR A 383 -11.54 -11.24 25.30
N ARG A 384 -10.92 -12.42 25.43
CA ARG A 384 -9.95 -12.97 24.48
C ARG A 384 -10.65 -14.02 23.63
N LEU A 385 -10.44 -13.95 22.33
CA LEU A 385 -10.98 -14.87 21.33
C LEU A 385 -9.81 -15.56 20.64
N ARG A 386 -9.62 -16.87 20.87
CA ARG A 386 -8.57 -17.65 20.21
C ARG A 386 -9.17 -18.55 19.14
N LEU A 387 -8.74 -18.38 17.90
CA LEU A 387 -9.23 -19.20 16.80
C LEU A 387 -8.68 -20.63 16.89
N LYS A 388 -9.57 -21.62 16.80
CA LYS A 388 -9.22 -23.06 16.87
C LYS A 388 -8.59 -23.56 15.57
N ASN A 389 -9.13 -23.15 14.41
CA ASN A 389 -8.61 -23.49 13.09
C ASN A 389 -8.13 -22.23 12.34
N PRO A 390 -6.81 -22.06 12.13
CA PRO A 390 -6.25 -20.86 11.47
C PRO A 390 -6.70 -20.68 10.03
N ASP A 391 -7.19 -21.72 9.35
CA ASP A 391 -7.66 -21.66 7.96
C ASP A 391 -9.20 -21.71 7.86
N ILE A 392 -9.89 -21.02 8.78
CA ILE A 392 -11.35 -20.93 8.82
C ILE A 392 -11.96 -20.38 7.52
N LEU A 393 -11.20 -19.56 6.79
CA LEU A 393 -11.66 -18.97 5.53
C LEU A 393 -11.55 -19.92 4.34
N ALA A 394 -11.08 -21.16 4.50
CA ALA A 394 -10.93 -22.13 3.39
C ALA A 394 -12.22 -22.35 2.60
N GLY A 395 -13.35 -22.49 3.29
CA GLY A 395 -14.66 -22.67 2.65
C GLY A 395 -15.28 -21.37 2.13
N LEU A 396 -14.97 -20.24 2.77
CA LEU A 396 -15.54 -18.93 2.43
C LEU A 396 -14.83 -18.25 1.26
N GLU A 397 -13.52 -18.47 1.14
CA GLU A 397 -12.63 -17.80 0.18
C GLU A 397 -11.70 -18.81 -0.51
N PRO A 398 -12.22 -19.86 -1.18
CA PRO A 398 -11.41 -20.96 -1.72
C PRO A 398 -10.43 -20.52 -2.83
N GLN A 399 -10.69 -19.38 -3.47
CA GLN A 399 -9.84 -18.80 -4.52
C GLN A 399 -8.68 -17.97 -3.96
N ARG A 400 -8.68 -17.68 -2.65
CA ARG A 400 -7.63 -16.90 -2.00
C ARG A 400 -6.48 -17.80 -1.56
N SER A 401 -5.27 -17.27 -1.62
CA SER A 401 -4.09 -17.97 -1.10
C SER A 401 -4.25 -18.27 0.39
N GLN A 402 -3.51 -19.27 0.85
CA GLN A 402 -3.47 -19.58 2.28
C GLN A 402 -2.90 -18.41 3.10
N ALA A 403 -1.96 -17.64 2.55
CA ALA A 403 -1.40 -16.45 3.21
C ALA A 403 -2.50 -15.41 3.49
N TRP A 404 -3.39 -15.18 2.52
CA TRP A 404 -4.54 -14.28 2.70
C TRP A 404 -5.55 -14.85 3.68
N ARG A 405 -5.91 -16.13 3.55
CA ARG A 405 -6.92 -16.78 4.39
C ARG A 405 -6.53 -16.85 5.87
N ARG A 406 -5.24 -16.90 6.16
CA ARG A 406 -4.70 -16.91 7.54
C ARG A 406 -4.39 -15.52 8.08
N LEU A 407 -4.60 -14.46 7.31
CA LEU A 407 -4.32 -13.11 7.79
C LEU A 407 -5.37 -12.69 8.84
N ASP A 408 -4.93 -12.27 10.03
CA ASP A 408 -5.84 -11.93 11.14
C ASP A 408 -6.87 -10.86 10.76
N VAL A 409 -6.46 -9.85 9.99
CA VAL A 409 -7.37 -8.81 9.49
C VAL A 409 -8.36 -9.35 8.44
N ALA A 410 -8.00 -10.39 7.68
CA ALA A 410 -8.90 -11.06 6.75
C ALA A 410 -9.92 -11.92 7.51
N ILE A 411 -9.48 -12.67 8.53
CA ILE A 411 -10.35 -13.43 9.42
C ILE A 411 -11.32 -12.49 10.14
N LEU A 412 -10.82 -11.39 10.69
CA LEU A 412 -11.69 -10.41 11.36
C LEU A 412 -12.71 -9.82 10.39
N GLN A 413 -12.28 -9.36 9.22
CA GLN A 413 -13.20 -8.73 8.26
C GLN A 413 -14.20 -9.74 7.73
N ARG A 414 -13.72 -10.84 7.14
CA ARG A 414 -14.56 -11.76 6.39
C ARG A 414 -15.38 -12.68 7.28
N TYR A 415 -14.83 -13.18 8.38
CA TYR A 415 -15.55 -14.08 9.28
C TYR A 415 -16.26 -13.32 10.40
N LEU A 416 -15.53 -12.60 11.26
CA LEU A 416 -16.16 -11.96 12.42
C LEU A 416 -17.17 -10.88 11.99
N LEU A 417 -16.77 -9.94 11.12
CA LEU A 417 -17.69 -8.87 10.72
C LEU A 417 -18.76 -9.35 9.75
N ASP A 418 -18.35 -9.96 8.63
CA ASP A 418 -19.28 -10.20 7.52
C ASP A 418 -20.16 -11.46 7.72
N GLU A 419 -19.68 -12.53 8.40
CA GLU A 419 -20.48 -13.75 8.66
C GLU A 419 -21.16 -13.78 10.04
N ILE A 420 -20.63 -13.05 11.02
CA ILE A 420 -21.16 -13.07 12.40
C ILE A 420 -21.88 -11.75 12.73
N PHE A 421 -21.16 -10.62 12.84
CA PHE A 421 -21.75 -9.36 13.31
C PHE A 421 -22.82 -8.81 12.37
N GLN A 422 -22.53 -8.70 11.08
CA GLN A 422 -23.41 -8.09 10.08
C GLN A 422 -24.77 -8.82 9.96
N PRO A 423 -24.84 -10.15 9.78
CA PRO A 423 -26.12 -10.83 9.64
C PRO A 423 -26.84 -11.09 10.98
N LYS A 424 -26.12 -11.33 12.08
CA LYS A 424 -26.73 -11.81 13.34
C LYS A 424 -27.01 -10.71 14.37
N PHE A 425 -26.27 -9.59 14.32
CA PHE A 425 -26.32 -8.57 15.38
C PHE A 425 -26.65 -7.16 14.87
N ALA A 426 -26.51 -6.88 13.57
CA ALA A 426 -26.79 -5.56 13.00
C ALA A 426 -28.28 -5.29 12.72
N SER A 427 -29.18 -6.26 12.99
CA SER A 427 -30.64 -6.11 12.81
C SER A 427 -31.06 -5.59 11.42
N GLY A 428 -30.38 -6.06 10.37
CA GLY A 428 -30.64 -5.65 8.98
C GLY A 428 -30.07 -4.29 8.57
N ARG A 429 -29.37 -3.57 9.45
CA ARG A 429 -28.65 -2.32 9.14
C ARG A 429 -27.19 -2.60 8.82
N GLU A 430 -26.52 -1.70 8.10
CA GLU A 430 -25.05 -1.77 7.98
C GLU A 430 -24.37 -1.45 9.31
N LEU A 431 -23.26 -2.16 9.58
CA LEU A 431 -22.42 -1.87 10.73
C LEU A 431 -21.78 -0.48 10.62
N VAL A 432 -21.83 0.29 11.69
CA VAL A 432 -21.04 1.53 11.83
C VAL A 432 -19.61 1.12 12.20
N LYS A 433 -18.62 1.55 11.41
CA LYS A 433 -17.22 1.13 11.57
C LYS A 433 -16.32 2.33 11.87
N GLY A 434 -15.74 2.34 13.06
CA GLY A 434 -14.65 3.22 13.48
C GLY A 434 -13.32 2.46 13.56
N TYR A 435 -12.22 3.21 13.61
CA TYR A 435 -10.87 2.64 13.62
C TYR A 435 -9.98 3.43 14.58
N THR A 436 -9.14 2.73 15.34
CA THR A 436 -8.08 3.38 16.12
C THR A 436 -6.84 2.50 16.16
N ALA A 437 -5.66 3.12 16.14
CA ALA A 437 -4.39 2.44 16.42
C ALA A 437 -4.01 2.52 17.91
N ASP A 438 -4.74 3.33 18.69
CA ASP A 438 -4.46 3.60 20.10
C ASP A 438 -5.49 2.88 20.98
N ALA A 439 -5.05 1.80 21.61
CA ALA A 439 -5.88 1.02 22.52
C ALA A 439 -6.32 1.80 23.77
N SER A 440 -5.62 2.88 24.15
CA SER A 440 -5.99 3.71 25.31
C SER A 440 -7.29 4.49 25.10
N GLN A 441 -7.63 4.77 23.85
CA GLN A 441 -8.85 5.49 23.49
C GLN A 441 -10.09 4.59 23.44
N ILE A 442 -9.92 3.26 23.39
CA ILE A 442 -11.03 2.31 23.19
C ILE A 442 -12.12 2.47 24.25
N ALA A 443 -11.74 2.58 25.52
CA ALA A 443 -12.73 2.71 26.61
C ALA A 443 -13.53 4.02 26.53
N ALA A 444 -12.96 5.08 25.95
CA ALA A 444 -13.63 6.36 25.78
C ALA A 444 -14.52 6.36 24.53
N LEU A 445 -14.04 5.79 23.41
CA LEU A 445 -14.76 5.77 22.13
C LEU A 445 -15.88 4.73 22.09
N VAL A 446 -15.69 3.58 22.74
CA VAL A 446 -16.69 2.49 22.82
C VAL A 446 -17.52 2.68 24.08
N ASP A 447 -18.43 3.64 23.99
CA ASP A 447 -19.31 4.08 25.09
C ASP A 447 -20.58 3.22 25.25
N GLY A 448 -20.77 2.22 24.39
CA GLY A 448 -21.98 1.40 24.35
C GLY A 448 -23.11 1.99 23.49
N ARG A 449 -22.95 3.21 22.96
CA ARG A 449 -23.96 3.96 22.20
C ARG A 449 -23.56 4.15 20.73
N MET A 450 -22.51 4.93 20.44
CA MET A 450 -22.07 5.09 19.06
C MET A 450 -21.35 3.82 18.59
N TYR A 451 -20.48 3.30 19.45
CA TYR A 451 -19.81 2.03 19.27
C TYR A 451 -20.14 1.13 20.47
N GLN A 452 -20.67 -0.05 20.20
CA GLN A 452 -21.00 -1.03 21.24
C GLN A 452 -19.80 -1.87 21.64
N ILE A 453 -18.96 -2.23 20.67
CA ILE A 453 -17.79 -3.08 20.91
C ILE A 453 -16.54 -2.52 20.22
N ALA A 454 -15.37 -2.94 20.72
CA ALA A 454 -14.14 -2.91 19.94
C ALA A 454 -13.58 -4.31 19.73
N LEU A 455 -13.07 -4.57 18.53
CA LEU A 455 -12.27 -5.75 18.21
C LEU A 455 -10.79 -5.35 18.17
N LEU A 456 -10.01 -5.95 19.05
CA LEU A 456 -8.57 -5.72 19.21
C LEU A 456 -7.80 -6.77 18.40
N LEU A 457 -6.70 -6.33 17.80
CA LEU A 457 -5.92 -7.06 16.81
C LEU A 457 -4.46 -6.98 17.18
N ARG A 458 -3.68 -7.97 16.73
CA ARG A 458 -2.23 -7.82 16.63
C ARG A 458 -1.85 -6.95 15.43
N PRO A 459 -0.65 -6.34 15.42
CA PRO A 459 -0.11 -5.72 14.21
C PRO A 459 -0.01 -6.74 13.07
N THR A 460 -0.39 -6.30 11.86
CA THR A 460 -0.14 -7.07 10.64
C THR A 460 1.36 -7.23 10.44
N PRO A 461 1.88 -8.47 10.30
CA PRO A 461 3.32 -8.67 10.16
C PRO A 461 3.81 -8.19 8.80
N LEU A 462 5.03 -7.66 8.76
CA LEU A 462 5.59 -7.07 7.54
C LEU A 462 5.76 -8.10 6.41
N HIS A 463 6.13 -9.34 6.73
CA HIS A 463 6.28 -10.42 5.73
C HIS A 463 4.97 -10.73 5.00
N ALA A 464 3.80 -10.47 5.60
CA ALA A 464 2.52 -10.67 4.92
C ALA A 464 2.35 -9.75 3.70
N LEU A 465 2.99 -8.57 3.67
CA LEU A 465 3.01 -7.71 2.48
C LEU A 465 3.71 -8.42 1.32
N GLU A 466 4.87 -9.03 1.58
CA GLU A 466 5.65 -9.72 0.56
C GLU A 466 4.97 -11.00 0.08
N GLU A 467 4.37 -11.78 1.00
CA GLU A 467 3.67 -13.01 0.67
C GLU A 467 2.43 -12.76 -0.19
N LEU A 468 1.59 -11.79 0.18
CA LEU A 468 0.41 -11.45 -0.61
C LEU A 468 0.77 -10.85 -1.97
N ALA A 469 1.83 -10.05 -2.02
CA ALA A 469 2.36 -9.53 -3.27
C ALA A 469 2.72 -10.63 -4.27
N ARG A 470 3.35 -11.72 -3.81
CA ARG A 470 3.70 -12.88 -4.67
C ARG A 470 2.47 -13.57 -5.27
N HIS A 471 1.33 -13.46 -4.60
CA HIS A 471 0.05 -13.98 -5.07
C HIS A 471 -0.79 -12.94 -5.84
N GLY A 472 -0.31 -11.70 -5.99
CA GLY A 472 -1.08 -10.61 -6.59
C GLY A 472 -2.33 -10.25 -5.77
N GLU A 473 -2.33 -10.54 -4.47
CA GLU A 473 -3.47 -10.35 -3.59
C GLU A 473 -3.36 -9.05 -2.78
N LEU A 474 -4.51 -8.41 -2.56
CA LEU A 474 -4.63 -7.22 -1.72
C LEU A 474 -5.15 -7.59 -0.34
N MET A 475 -4.69 -6.88 0.67
CA MET A 475 -5.23 -6.99 2.02
C MET A 475 -6.63 -6.35 2.10
N PRO A 476 -7.44 -6.73 3.11
CA PRO A 476 -8.60 -5.93 3.50
C PRO A 476 -8.21 -4.47 3.78
N GLN A 477 -9.18 -3.58 3.75
CA GLN A 477 -8.90 -2.17 4.06
C GLN A 477 -8.47 -1.98 5.50
N LYS A 478 -7.67 -0.93 5.72
CA LYS A 478 -7.20 -0.57 7.07
C LYS A 478 -6.48 -1.74 7.77
N SER A 479 -5.68 -2.49 7.00
CA SER A 479 -4.93 -3.65 7.51
C SER A 479 -3.60 -3.28 8.17
N THR A 480 -3.00 -2.16 7.78
CA THR A 480 -1.69 -1.72 8.27
C THR A 480 -1.76 -0.26 8.71
N PHE A 481 -1.20 0.03 9.89
CA PHE A 481 -0.98 1.40 10.32
C PHE A 481 0.51 1.61 10.58
N PHE A 482 1.21 2.13 9.57
CA PHE A 482 2.60 2.52 9.75
C PHE A 482 2.70 3.79 10.57
N TYR A 483 3.39 3.72 11.71
CA TYR A 483 3.54 4.82 12.65
C TYR A 483 5.00 5.32 12.67
N PRO A 484 5.22 6.64 12.75
CA PRO A 484 4.24 7.70 12.52
C PRO A 484 3.79 7.75 11.06
N LYS A 485 2.74 8.51 10.76
CA LYS A 485 2.43 8.88 9.37
C LYS A 485 3.48 9.86 8.84
N LEU A 486 3.63 9.96 7.52
CA LEU A 486 4.57 10.90 6.90
C LEU A 486 4.06 12.34 7.07
N ALA A 487 4.95 13.28 7.38
CA ALA A 487 4.59 14.70 7.40
C ALA A 487 4.47 15.25 5.96
N THR A 488 3.48 16.11 5.73
CA THR A 488 3.33 16.90 4.51
C THR A 488 4.00 18.26 4.68
N GLY A 489 4.53 18.84 3.60
CA GLY A 489 5.13 20.18 3.57
C GLY A 489 6.64 20.24 3.74
N LEU A 490 7.32 19.09 3.83
CA LEU A 490 8.79 19.03 3.87
C LEU A 490 9.40 19.25 2.48
N ILE A 491 8.85 18.58 1.46
CA ILE A 491 9.27 18.72 0.06
C ILE A 491 8.07 18.47 -0.86
N ILE A 492 8.01 19.21 -1.95
CA ILE A 492 6.97 19.15 -2.99
C ILE A 492 7.66 18.85 -4.32
N ASN A 493 7.12 17.92 -5.11
CA ASN A 493 7.66 17.60 -6.43
C ASN A 493 6.91 18.37 -7.53
N PRO A 494 7.57 19.32 -8.24
CA PRO A 494 6.94 20.00 -9.37
C PRO A 494 6.77 19.08 -10.58
N LEU A 495 5.63 19.19 -11.27
CA LEU A 495 5.33 18.42 -12.49
C LEU A 495 5.55 19.24 -13.78
N THR A 496 6.28 20.36 -13.67
CA THR A 496 6.62 21.27 -14.77
C THR A 496 8.04 21.81 -14.69
#